data_AF-I9G214-F1
#
_entry.id   AF-I9G214-F1
#
_cell.length_a   1.000
_cell.length_b   1.000
_cell.length_c   1.000
_cell.angle_alpha   90.00
_cell.angle_beta   90.00
_cell.angle_gamma   90.00
#
_symmetry.space_group_name_H-M   'P 1'
#
loop_
_entity.id
_entity.type
_entity.pdbx_description
1 polymer ?
#
loop_
_entity_poly.entity_id
_entity_poly.type
_entity_poly.pdbx_seq_one_letter_code
_entity_poly.pdbx_strand_id
1 'polypeptide(L)'
;MYYDDESVFDDADVDNMPVFSESRRFSRLDSYEKMLLRDYIRSCIREHREYSGRFPTENELVEIRKRAISVLEDEWHITLKNDKQWRQFFQDNAKAAIAKLQKETEGNE
;
A
#
# COMPACT_ATOMS: atom_id res chain seq x y z
N MET A 1 -16.79 -46.57 -38.57
CA MET A 1 -15.61 -45.80 -39.03
C MET A 1 -15.85 -44.36 -38.58
N TYR A 2 -15.04 -43.90 -37.62
CA TYR A 2 -14.76 -42.50 -37.21
C TYR A 2 -15.93 -41.66 -36.65
N TYR A 3 -16.08 -41.56 -35.32
CA TYR A 3 -15.41 -40.72 -34.28
C TYR A 3 -16.14 -39.39 -34.03
N ASP A 4 -16.53 -39.22 -32.75
CA ASP A 4 -16.71 -37.98 -31.99
C ASP A 4 -16.01 -36.73 -32.57
N ASP A 5 -16.70 -35.59 -32.49
CA ASP A 5 -16.07 -34.33 -32.15
C ASP A 5 -17.07 -33.46 -31.39
N GLU A 6 -17.25 -33.79 -30.11
CA GLU A 6 -17.51 -32.75 -29.10
C GLU A 6 -16.25 -31.88 -29.02
N SER A 7 -16.31 -30.67 -29.56
CA SER A 7 -15.37 -29.62 -29.19
C SER A 7 -16.12 -28.32 -28.94
N VAL A 8 -16.76 -28.29 -27.76
CA VAL A 8 -16.99 -27.07 -26.99
C VAL A 8 -15.61 -26.43 -26.81
N PHE A 9 -15.27 -25.49 -27.69
CA PHE A 9 -14.19 -24.56 -27.41
C PHE A 9 -14.74 -23.58 -26.38
N ASP A 10 -14.51 -24.00 -25.14
CA ASP A 10 -14.62 -23.27 -23.91
C ASP A 10 -14.19 -21.81 -24.15
N ASP A 11 -15.08 -20.91 -23.73
CA ASP A 11 -14.89 -19.47 -23.69
C ASP A 11 -13.60 -19.22 -22.91
N ALA A 12 -12.48 -19.06 -23.64
CA ALA A 12 -11.21 -18.81 -23.00
C ALA A 12 -11.36 -17.47 -22.28
N ASP A 13 -11.49 -17.57 -20.97
CA ASP A 13 -11.56 -16.52 -19.97
C ASP A 13 -10.29 -15.67 -20.06
N VAL A 14 -10.21 -14.82 -21.08
CA VAL A 14 -9.10 -13.90 -21.37
C VAL A 14 -8.94 -12.85 -20.26
N ASP A 15 -9.90 -12.76 -19.33
CA ASP A 15 -9.81 -11.93 -18.12
C ASP A 15 -8.97 -12.57 -16.99
N ASN A 16 -8.53 -13.82 -17.13
CA ASN A 16 -7.68 -14.50 -16.14
C ASN A 16 -6.21 -14.63 -16.58
N MET A 17 -5.68 -13.61 -17.26
CA MET A 17 -4.24 -13.52 -17.43
C MET A 17 -3.62 -13.29 -16.04
N PRO A 18 -2.75 -14.17 -15.51
CA PRO A 18 -2.10 -13.93 -14.23
C PRO A 18 -1.32 -12.63 -14.36
N VAL A 19 -1.79 -11.58 -13.69
CA VAL A 19 -1.04 -10.35 -13.55
C VAL A 19 0.21 -10.75 -12.78
N PHE A 20 1.29 -11.00 -13.50
CA PHE A 20 2.61 -11.14 -12.92
C PHE A 20 2.94 -9.77 -12.35
N SER A 21 2.52 -9.54 -11.11
CA SER A 21 2.83 -8.34 -10.36
C SER A 21 4.34 -8.36 -10.11
N GLU A 22 5.10 -7.86 -11.09
CA GLU A 22 6.54 -7.80 -11.01
C GLU A 22 6.89 -7.04 -9.74
N SER A 23 7.56 -7.73 -8.81
CA SER A 23 7.89 -7.13 -7.52
C SER A 23 8.84 -5.95 -7.70
N ARG A 24 8.32 -4.72 -7.57
CA ARG A 24 9.04 -3.47 -7.77
C ARG A 24 9.74 -3.04 -6.47
N ARG A 25 10.98 -2.55 -6.62
CA ARG A 25 11.68 -1.88 -5.52
C ARG A 25 11.12 -0.47 -5.35
N PHE A 26 11.14 0.06 -4.12
CA PHE A 26 10.72 1.44 -3.86
C PHE A 26 11.44 2.48 -4.73
N SER A 27 12.71 2.24 -5.06
CA SER A 27 13.49 3.10 -5.97
C SER A 27 12.86 3.26 -7.35
N ARG A 28 12.13 2.25 -7.83
CA ARG A 28 11.47 2.21 -9.14
C ARG A 28 10.08 2.85 -9.13
N LEU A 29 9.57 3.24 -7.96
CA LEU A 29 8.30 3.96 -7.92
C LEU A 29 8.47 5.38 -8.47
N ASP A 30 7.49 5.81 -9.25
CA ASP A 30 7.41 7.16 -9.78
C ASP A 30 7.11 8.18 -8.70
N SER A 31 7.36 9.45 -8.99
CA SER A 31 7.10 10.56 -8.06
C SER A 31 5.63 10.63 -7.65
N TYR A 32 4.71 10.28 -8.56
CA TYR A 32 3.27 10.24 -8.29
C TYR A 32 2.90 9.11 -7.32
N GLU A 33 3.38 7.88 -7.54
CA GLU A 33 3.13 6.74 -6.64
C GLU A 33 3.71 7.01 -5.24
N LYS A 34 4.90 7.61 -5.16
CA LYS A 34 5.51 8.03 -3.89
C LYS A 34 4.69 9.12 -3.19
N MET A 35 4.10 10.04 -3.95
CA MET A 35 3.21 11.08 -3.43
C MET A 35 1.95 10.46 -2.82
N LEU A 36 1.30 9.54 -3.55
CA LEU A 36 0.12 8.84 -3.06
C LEU A 36 0.45 8.01 -1.81
N LEU A 37 1.58 7.31 -1.78
CA LEU A 37 2.00 6.54 -0.61
C LEU A 37 2.19 7.42 0.62
N ARG A 38 2.83 8.57 0.45
CA ARG A 38 2.99 9.55 1.52
C ARG A 38 1.63 9.99 2.07
N ASP A 39 0.69 10.32 1.18
CA ASP A 39 -0.61 10.83 1.60
C ASP A 39 -1.47 9.72 2.23
N TYR A 40 -1.34 8.47 1.76
CA TYR A 40 -1.92 7.29 2.40
C TYR A 40 -1.37 7.08 3.83
N ILE A 41 -0.05 7.09 4.01
CA ILE A 41 0.59 6.95 5.34
C ILE A 41 0.08 8.03 6.31
N ARG A 42 0.04 9.28 5.84
CA ARG A 42 -0.48 10.41 6.63
C ARG A 42 -1.94 10.21 7.01
N SER A 43 -2.76 9.75 6.07
CA SER A 43 -4.17 9.45 6.30
C SER A 43 -4.32 8.38 7.37
N CYS A 44 -3.63 7.24 7.26
CA CYS A 44 -3.70 6.17 8.26
C CYS A 44 -3.29 6.61 9.67
N ILE A 45 -2.26 7.46 9.79
CA ILE A 45 -1.81 7.96 11.09
C ILE A 45 -2.83 8.92 11.69
N ARG A 46 -3.39 9.80 10.86
CA ARG A 46 -4.44 10.73 11.28
C ARG A 46 -5.70 9.97 11.71
N GLU A 47 -6.13 9.03 10.90
CA GLU A 47 -7.28 8.16 11.16
C GLU A 47 -7.08 7.39 12.46
N HIS A 48 -5.90 6.78 12.66
CA HIS A 48 -5.57 6.08 13.91
C HIS A 48 -5.68 7.00 15.13
N ARG A 49 -5.20 8.25 15.01
CA ARG A 49 -5.33 9.27 16.06
C ARG A 49 -6.79 9.66 16.32
N GLU A 50 -7.58 9.86 15.26
CA GLU A 50 -9.00 10.23 15.39
C GLU A 50 -9.81 9.12 16.06
N TYR A 51 -9.55 7.85 15.75
CA TYR A 51 -10.23 6.72 16.40
C TYR A 51 -9.71 6.38 17.80
N SER A 52 -8.40 6.41 18.00
CA SER A 52 -7.78 5.93 19.24
C SER A 52 -7.49 7.05 20.25
N GLY A 53 -7.59 8.32 19.85
CA GLY A 53 -7.21 9.49 20.65
C GLY A 53 -5.71 9.60 20.95
N ARG A 54 -4.88 8.72 20.38
CA ARG A 54 -3.44 8.60 20.67
C ARG A 54 -2.65 8.38 19.37
N PHE A 55 -1.35 8.60 19.43
CA PHE A 55 -0.47 8.29 18.30
C PHE A 55 -0.24 6.76 18.17
N PRO A 56 -0.07 6.25 16.94
CA PRO A 56 0.21 4.85 16.71
C PRO A 56 1.55 4.44 17.34
N THR A 57 1.53 3.32 18.05
CA THR A 57 2.72 2.66 18.62
C THR A 57 3.56 2.01 17.53
N GLU A 58 4.77 1.57 17.87
CA GLU A 58 5.67 0.92 16.91
C GLU A 58 5.03 -0.32 16.25
N ASN A 59 4.28 -1.12 17.02
CA ASN A 59 3.58 -2.29 16.50
C ASN A 59 2.45 -1.90 15.53
N GLU A 60 1.67 -0.87 15.85
CA GLU A 60 0.62 -0.34 14.98
C GLU A 60 1.20 0.25 13.69
N LEU A 61 2.35 0.92 13.77
CA LEU A 61 3.08 1.39 12.58
C LEU A 61 3.55 0.23 11.70
N VAL A 62 3.93 -0.92 12.28
CA VAL A 62 4.23 -2.12 11.50
C VAL A 62 3.00 -2.62 10.76
N GLU A 63 1.84 -2.67 11.41
CA GLU A 63 0.58 -3.10 10.79
C GLU A 63 0.12 -2.12 9.70
N ILE A 64 0.18 -0.81 9.94
CA ILE A 64 -0.11 0.23 8.93
C ILE A 64 0.81 0.05 7.72
N ARG A 65 2.10 -0.21 7.93
CA ARG A 65 3.05 -0.45 6.85
C ARG A 65 2.74 -1.72 6.05
N LYS A 66 2.37 -2.82 6.71
CA LYS A 66 1.95 -4.06 6.02
C LYS A 66 0.71 -3.79 5.18
N ARG A 67 -0.29 -3.14 5.77
CA ARG A 67 -1.53 -2.76 5.08
C ARG A 67 -1.26 -1.84 3.88
N ALA A 68 -0.33 -0.89 3.99
CA ALA A 68 0.07 -0.04 2.88
C ALA A 68 0.67 -0.84 1.71
N ILE A 69 1.44 -1.89 1.98
CA ILE A 69 1.95 -2.79 0.94
C ILE A 69 0.80 -3.58 0.30
N SER A 70 -0.12 -4.11 1.11
CA SER A 70 -1.30 -4.83 0.59
C SER A 70 -2.17 -3.93 -0.30
N VAL A 71 -2.44 -2.70 0.11
CA VAL A 71 -3.23 -1.74 -0.69
C VAL A 71 -2.54 -1.41 -2.02
N LEU A 72 -1.21 -1.27 -2.03
CA LEU A 72 -0.47 -1.07 -3.28
C LEU A 72 -0.62 -2.25 -4.24
N GLU A 73 -0.61 -3.46 -3.70
CA GLU A 73 -0.73 -4.69 -4.47
C GLU A 73 -2.16 -4.90 -4.98
N ASP A 74 -3.17 -4.65 -4.12
CA ASP A 74 -4.58 -4.86 -4.42
C ASP A 74 -5.17 -3.74 -5.28
N GLU A 75 -4.94 -2.47 -4.93
CA GLU A 75 -5.56 -1.33 -5.62
C GLU A 75 -4.74 -0.81 -6.78
N TRP A 76 -3.40 -0.80 -6.67
CA TRP A 76 -2.54 -0.22 -7.71
C TRP A 76 -1.82 -1.28 -8.54
N HIS A 77 -2.03 -2.56 -8.23
CA HIS A 77 -1.36 -3.69 -8.88
C HIS A 77 0.18 -3.57 -8.85
N ILE A 78 0.71 -2.97 -7.78
CA ILE A 78 2.14 -2.78 -7.54
C ILE A 78 2.58 -3.64 -6.36
N THR A 79 3.24 -4.75 -6.64
CA THR A 79 3.88 -5.55 -5.59
C THR A 79 5.16 -4.87 -5.11
N LEU A 80 5.04 -4.01 -4.09
CA LEU A 80 6.17 -3.29 -3.51
C LEU A 80 7.01 -4.20 -2.60
N LYS A 81 8.32 -4.26 -2.84
CA LYS A 81 9.24 -4.93 -1.91
C LYS A 81 9.31 -4.17 -0.60
N ASN A 82 9.27 -4.89 0.52
CA ASN A 82 9.56 -4.33 1.84
C ASN A 82 11.07 -4.07 2.02
N ASP A 83 11.67 -3.30 1.12
CA ASP A 83 13.10 -3.00 1.09
C ASP A 83 13.46 -1.88 2.09
N LYS A 84 14.77 -1.68 2.31
CA LYS A 84 15.26 -0.69 3.29
C LYS A 84 14.81 0.73 2.95
N GLN A 85 14.69 1.09 1.67
CA GLN A 85 14.29 2.43 1.27
C GLN A 85 12.80 2.67 1.55
N TRP A 86 11.94 1.68 1.25
CA TRP A 86 10.53 1.74 1.65
C TRP A 86 10.38 1.89 3.16
N ARG A 87 11.07 1.07 3.96
CA ARG A 87 10.99 1.15 5.43
C ARG A 87 11.41 2.52 5.96
N GLN A 88 12.50 3.06 5.44
CA GLN A 88 12.99 4.38 5.82
C GLN A 88 12.00 5.47 5.42
N PHE A 89 11.51 5.45 4.18
CA PHE A 89 10.50 6.37 3.68
C PHE A 89 9.23 6.35 4.52
N PHE A 90 8.74 5.16 4.87
CA PHE A 90 7.58 5.00 5.75
C PHE A 90 7.83 5.62 7.12
N GLN A 91 8.96 5.31 7.76
CA GLN A 91 9.31 5.83 9.08
C GLN A 91 9.45 7.37 9.08
N ASP A 92 10.11 7.94 8.08
CA ASP A 92 10.32 9.39 7.98
C ASP A 92 8.98 10.12 7.80
N ASN A 93 8.11 9.60 6.93
CA ASN A 93 6.79 10.17 6.72
C ASN A 93 5.87 9.98 7.93
N ALA A 94 5.97 8.84 8.61
CA ALA A 94 5.20 8.59 9.82
C ALA A 94 5.59 9.56 10.94
N LYS A 95 6.90 9.73 11.19
CA LYS A 95 7.42 10.72 12.14
C LYS A 95 6.99 12.13 11.78
N ALA A 96 7.08 12.51 10.51
CA ALA A 96 6.65 13.83 10.04
C ALA A 96 5.15 14.06 10.24
N ALA A 97 4.32 13.05 9.97
CA ALA A 97 2.87 13.11 10.19
C ALA A 97 2.54 13.28 11.67
N ILE A 98 3.15 12.47 12.53
CA ILE A 98 2.99 12.56 14.00
C ILE A 98 3.43 13.93 14.49
N ALA A 99 4.63 14.39 14.11
CA ALA A 99 5.15 15.70 14.53
C ALA A 99 4.27 16.87 14.07
N LYS A 100 3.69 16.78 12.86
CA LYS A 100 2.74 17.79 12.36
C LYS A 100 1.46 17.79 13.20
N LEU A 101 0.88 16.61 13.44
CA LEU A 101 -0.31 16.44 14.25
C LEU A 101 -0.10 16.88 15.71
N GLN A 102 1.09 16.65 16.28
CA GLN A 102 1.48 17.15 17.61
C GLN A 102 1.46 18.68 17.65
N LYS A 103 2.12 19.35 16.70
CA LYS A 103 2.14 20.82 16.60
C LYS A 103 0.75 21.43 16.41
N GLU A 104 -0.11 20.79 15.62
CA GLU A 104 -1.51 21.23 15.44
C GLU A 104 -2.33 21.13 16.74
N THR A 105 -1.90 20.30 17.70
CA THR A 105 -2.55 20.16 19.00
C THR A 105 -2.03 21.18 20.00
N GLU A 106 -0.72 21.40 20.02
CA GLU A 106 -0.05 22.35 20.92
C GLU A 106 -0.25 23.82 20.50
N GLY A 107 -0.40 24.10 19.20
CA GLY A 107 -0.63 25.45 18.68
C GLY A 107 -2.08 25.94 18.78
N ASN A 108 -2.96 25.14 19.38
CA ASN A 108 -4.38 25.47 19.56
C ASN A 108 -4.73 25.73 21.06
N GLU A 109 -3.71 25.91 21.91
CA GLU A 109 -3.81 26.38 23.30
C GLU A 109 -3.49 27.88 23.43
#